data_AF-W7MQG4-F1
#
_entry.id   AF-W7MQG4-F1
#
_cell.length_a   1.000
_cell.length_b   1.000
_cell.length_c   1.000
_cell.angle_alpha   90.00
_cell.angle_beta   90.00
_cell.angle_gamma   90.00
#
_symmetry.space_group_name_H-M   'P 1'
#
loop_
_entity.id
_entity.type
_entity.pdbx_description
1 polymer ?
#
loop_
_entity_poly.entity_id
_entity_poly.type
_entity_poly.pdbx_seq_one_letter_code
_entity_poly.pdbx_strand_id
1 'polypeptide(L)'
;MAGYKTYLTVLQRTTQATPLPPALKISHFSSDCELQGWKDITYSQLLHDVEQAAKYWSRELSEKGIDNVSVIGSYFGSLGNAVVSELLSEAKAKGLIHDPAITVSVGENVFTFPAVGFLCLVVEQPPLAEINSPTSGEEVFLSCTFLYPRLGNRSWFLQPRVG
;
A
#
# COMPACT_ATOMS: atom_id res chain seq x y z
N MET A 1 -24.91 10.32 -11.78
CA MET A 1 -23.51 10.70 -11.51
C MET A 1 -22.63 9.55 -11.97
N ALA A 2 -21.72 9.77 -12.92
CA ALA A 2 -20.81 8.73 -13.36
C ALA A 2 -19.78 8.48 -12.24
N GLY A 3 -19.76 7.27 -11.67
CA GLY A 3 -18.75 6.90 -10.67
C GLY A 3 -17.37 6.84 -11.33
N TYR A 4 -16.37 7.49 -10.74
CA TYR A 4 -15.01 7.42 -11.23
C TYR A 4 -14.46 6.01 -11.12
N LYS A 5 -13.83 5.53 -12.19
CA LYS A 5 -13.19 4.22 -12.22
C LYS A 5 -11.79 4.33 -11.61
N THR A 6 -11.67 3.99 -10.33
CA THR A 6 -10.37 3.88 -9.64
C THR A 6 -9.86 2.43 -9.69
N TYR A 7 -8.55 2.22 -9.51
CA TYR A 7 -7.98 0.88 -9.39
C TYR A 7 -8.67 0.03 -8.30
N LEU A 8 -9.07 0.65 -7.19
CA LEU A 8 -9.80 -0.02 -6.12
C LEU A 8 -11.19 -0.49 -6.58
N THR A 9 -11.95 0.37 -7.29
CA THR A 9 -13.26 -0.03 -7.83
C THR A 9 -13.16 -1.15 -8.87
N VAL A 10 -12.06 -1.19 -9.64
CA VAL A 10 -11.78 -2.28 -10.57
C VAL A 10 -11.46 -3.56 -9.80
N LEU A 11 -10.61 -3.49 -8.78
CA LEU A 11 -10.28 -4.64 -7.94
C LEU A 11 -11.52 -5.23 -7.25
N GLN A 12 -12.36 -4.38 -6.67
CA GLN A 12 -13.62 -4.79 -6.03
C GLN A 12 -14.54 -5.49 -7.03
N ARG A 13 -14.76 -4.90 -8.22
CA ARG A 13 -15.61 -5.49 -9.26
C ARG A 13 -15.05 -6.82 -9.76
N THR A 14 -13.75 -6.91 -10.01
CA THR A 14 -13.11 -8.16 -10.44
C THR A 14 -13.19 -9.23 -9.36
N THR A 15 -13.03 -8.86 -8.09
CA THR A 15 -13.15 -9.79 -6.96
C THR A 15 -14.56 -10.33 -6.81
N GLN A 16 -15.59 -9.49 -7.00
CA GLN A 16 -16.99 -9.93 -7.01
C GLN A 16 -17.30 -10.91 -8.15
N ALA A 17 -16.74 -10.66 -9.35
CA ALA A 17 -16.96 -11.52 -10.51
C ALA A 17 -16.17 -12.83 -10.44
N THR A 18 -14.92 -12.78 -9.99
CA THR A 18 -13.99 -13.92 -9.99
C THR A 18 -13.05 -13.86 -8.77
N PRO A 19 -13.48 -14.33 -7.58
CA PRO A 19 -12.68 -14.21 -6.35
C PRO A 19 -11.52 -15.21 -6.25
N LEU A 20 -11.65 -16.38 -6.88
CA LEU A 20 -10.75 -17.53 -6.71
C LEU A 20 -9.46 -17.53 -7.54
N PRO A 21 -9.41 -17.02 -8.79
CA PRO A 21 -8.18 -17.03 -9.57
C PRO A 21 -7.05 -16.23 -8.90
N PRO A 22 -5.78 -16.62 -9.13
CA PRO A 22 -4.63 -15.88 -8.63
C PRO A 22 -4.57 -14.49 -9.27
N ALA A 23 -4.49 -13.46 -8.43
CA ALA A 23 -4.26 -12.07 -8.80
C ALA A 23 -2.77 -11.73 -8.80
N LEU A 24 -2.02 -12.30 -7.85
CA LEU A 24 -0.62 -12.01 -7.61
C LEU A 24 0.14 -13.27 -7.19
N LYS A 25 1.45 -13.31 -7.47
CA LYS A 25 2.38 -14.29 -6.89
C LYS A 25 3.40 -13.58 -6.02
N ILE A 26 3.51 -13.99 -4.76
CA ILE A 26 4.49 -13.46 -3.82
C ILE A 26 5.58 -14.50 -3.57
N SER A 27 6.84 -14.08 -3.52
CA SER A 27 7.95 -14.97 -3.15
C SER A 27 7.84 -15.34 -1.67
N HIS A 28 7.95 -16.63 -1.37
CA HIS A 28 7.99 -17.16 -0.02
C HIS A 28 9.45 -17.44 0.36
N PHE A 29 9.94 -16.79 1.40
CA PHE A 29 11.31 -16.93 1.89
C PHE A 29 11.35 -17.69 3.22
N SER A 30 12.39 -18.52 3.40
CA SER A 30 12.74 -19.15 4.67
C SER A 30 13.21 -18.12 5.71
N SER A 31 13.34 -18.54 6.97
CA SER A 31 14.07 -17.78 8.00
C SER A 31 15.51 -17.46 7.59
N ASP A 32 16.12 -18.31 6.77
CA ASP A 32 17.50 -18.17 6.27
C ASP A 32 17.59 -17.31 4.99
N CYS A 33 16.52 -16.58 4.66
CA CYS A 33 16.40 -15.76 3.44
C CYS A 33 16.51 -16.55 2.11
N GLU A 34 16.40 -17.88 2.14
CA GLU A 34 16.35 -18.70 0.93
C GLU A 34 14.96 -18.69 0.30
N LEU A 35 14.90 -18.57 -1.04
CA LEU A 35 13.64 -18.60 -1.78
C LEU A 35 13.07 -20.04 -1.76
N GLN A 36 11.98 -20.24 -1.03
CA GLN A 36 11.30 -21.53 -0.93
C GLN A 36 10.25 -21.75 -2.02
N GLY A 37 9.84 -20.68 -2.72
CA GLY A 37 8.91 -20.78 -3.84
C GLY A 37 8.05 -19.54 -3.99
N TRP A 38 6.94 -19.71 -4.70
CA TRP A 38 5.95 -18.66 -4.96
C TRP A 38 4.62 -19.08 -4.35
N LYS A 39 3.98 -18.15 -3.65
CA LYS A 39 2.63 -18.29 -3.12
C LYS A 39 1.67 -17.47 -3.97
N ASP A 40 0.63 -18.12 -4.45
CA ASP A 40 -0.45 -17.46 -5.17
C ASP A 40 -1.36 -16.71 -4.17
N ILE A 41 -1.71 -15.47 -4.50
CA ILE A 41 -2.65 -14.62 -3.78
C ILE A 41 -3.85 -14.39 -4.69
N THR A 42 -5.04 -14.76 -4.21
CA THR A 42 -6.29 -14.62 -4.98
C THR A 42 -6.78 -13.17 -5.00
N TYR A 43 -7.71 -12.84 -5.91
CA TYR A 43 -8.37 -11.53 -5.91
C TYR A 43 -9.06 -11.21 -4.58
N SER A 44 -9.73 -12.19 -3.97
CA SER A 44 -10.38 -12.01 -2.67
C SER A 44 -9.39 -11.74 -1.54
N GLN A 45 -8.25 -12.43 -1.52
CA GLN A 45 -7.19 -12.19 -0.54
C GLN A 45 -6.56 -10.81 -0.73
N LEU A 46 -6.23 -10.45 -1.97
CA LEU A 46 -5.66 -9.14 -2.28
C LEU A 46 -6.59 -8.00 -1.86
N LEU A 47 -7.89 -8.09 -2.17
CA LEU A 47 -8.86 -7.07 -1.75
C LEU A 47 -8.94 -6.97 -0.22
N HIS A 48 -8.99 -8.11 0.46
CA HIS A 48 -9.00 -8.15 1.92
C HIS A 48 -7.75 -7.49 2.52
N ASP A 49 -6.56 -7.82 2.00
CA ASP A 49 -5.30 -7.24 2.45
C ASP A 49 -5.26 -5.71 2.25
N VAL A 50 -5.74 -5.22 1.09
CA VAL A 50 -5.87 -3.79 0.80
C VAL A 50 -6.77 -3.09 1.81
N GLU A 51 -7.93 -3.67 2.13
CA GLU A 51 -8.87 -3.10 3.09
C GLU A 51 -8.29 -3.09 4.52
N GLN A 52 -7.61 -4.15 4.92
CA GLN A 52 -6.94 -4.25 6.22
C GLN A 52 -5.82 -3.22 6.36
N ALA A 53 -4.99 -3.06 5.32
CA ALA A 53 -3.95 -2.05 5.30
C ALA A 53 -4.50 -0.63 5.32
N ALA A 54 -5.56 -0.36 4.55
CA ALA A 54 -6.23 0.93 4.54
C ALA A 54 -6.80 1.28 5.92
N LYS A 55 -7.43 0.32 6.61
CA LYS A 55 -7.93 0.49 8.00
C LYS A 55 -6.81 0.86 8.95
N TYR A 56 -5.75 0.07 8.93
CA TYR A 56 -4.59 0.27 9.80
C TYR A 56 -4.01 1.67 9.60
N TRP A 57 -3.65 2.03 8.36
CA TRP A 57 -3.05 3.31 8.08
C TRP A 57 -4.00 4.47 8.35
N SER A 58 -5.29 4.37 8.02
CA SER A 58 -6.26 5.41 8.32
C SER A 58 -6.29 5.73 9.82
N ARG A 59 -6.21 4.71 10.68
CA ARG A 59 -6.12 4.88 12.14
C ARG A 59 -4.79 5.54 12.55
N GLU A 60 -3.65 4.96 12.16
CA GLU A 60 -2.33 5.45 12.56
C GLU A 60 -2.09 6.91 12.13
N LEU A 61 -2.56 7.28 10.93
CA LEU A 61 -2.43 8.63 10.40
C LEU A 61 -3.36 9.61 11.12
N SER A 62 -4.61 9.21 11.39
CA SER A 62 -5.58 10.03 12.12
C SER A 62 -5.12 10.33 13.55
N GLU A 63 -4.51 9.36 14.23
CA GLU A 63 -3.92 9.54 15.57
C GLU A 63 -2.77 10.55 15.58
N LYS A 64 -2.13 10.80 14.44
CA LYS A 64 -1.11 11.85 14.27
C LYS A 64 -1.67 13.17 13.73
N GLY A 65 -2.99 13.29 13.60
CA GLY A 65 -3.64 14.49 13.05
C GLY A 65 -3.40 14.68 11.55
N ILE A 66 -3.12 13.61 10.82
CA ILE A 66 -2.96 13.64 9.36
C ILE A 66 -4.33 13.40 8.72
N ASP A 67 -4.80 14.39 7.96
CA ASP A 67 -6.11 14.33 7.30
C ASP A 67 -6.11 13.35 6.13
N ASN A 68 -7.27 12.75 5.81
CA ASN A 68 -7.46 11.80 4.70
C ASN A 68 -7.12 12.33 3.29
N VAL A 69 -6.95 13.66 3.15
CA VAL A 69 -6.56 14.33 1.89
C VAL A 69 -5.07 14.67 1.84
N SER A 70 -4.30 14.27 2.85
CA SER A 70 -2.88 14.58 2.95
C SER A 70 -2.03 13.65 2.08
N VAL A 71 -0.96 14.19 1.49
CA VAL A 71 0.02 13.40 0.75
C VAL A 71 0.94 12.66 1.73
N ILE A 72 1.12 11.38 1.48
CA ILE A 72 1.98 10.50 2.26
C ILE A 72 2.99 9.86 1.33
N GLY A 73 4.27 10.08 1.61
CA GLY A 73 5.36 9.46 0.88
C GLY A 73 5.54 8.00 1.31
N SER A 74 6.08 7.21 0.39
CA SER A 74 6.40 5.82 0.65
C SER A 74 7.78 5.48 0.11
N TYR A 75 8.63 4.91 0.96
CA TYR A 75 10.03 4.72 0.64
C TYR A 75 10.54 3.35 1.09
N PHE A 76 10.81 2.50 0.11
CA PHE A 76 11.27 1.11 0.30
C PHE A 76 12.59 0.82 -0.43
N GLY A 77 13.33 1.86 -0.80
CA GLY A 77 14.41 1.80 -1.80
C GLY A 77 15.78 2.20 -1.30
N SER A 78 16.70 2.33 -2.26
CA SER A 78 18.12 2.67 -2.07
C SER A 78 18.46 4.12 -2.49
N LEU A 79 17.46 4.99 -2.61
CA LEU A 79 17.68 6.39 -2.91
C LEU A 79 18.46 7.06 -1.77
N GLY A 80 19.22 8.10 -2.09
CA GLY A 80 19.88 8.89 -1.06
C GLY A 80 18.85 9.63 -0.20
N ASN A 81 19.08 9.68 1.12
CA ASN A 81 18.19 10.39 2.06
C ASN A 81 17.90 11.84 1.64
N ALA A 82 18.87 12.53 1.04
CA ALA A 82 18.70 13.90 0.54
C ALA A 82 17.60 14.01 -0.53
N VAL A 83 17.55 13.05 -1.46
CA VAL A 83 16.53 13.03 -2.53
C VAL A 83 15.16 12.77 -1.94
N VAL A 84 15.06 11.86 -0.96
CA VAL A 84 13.79 11.56 -0.28
C VAL A 84 13.26 12.80 0.44
N SER A 85 14.12 13.53 1.16
CA SER A 85 13.70 14.76 1.85
C SER A 85 13.22 15.86 0.91
N GLU A 86 13.88 16.00 -0.25
CA GLU A 86 13.53 17.01 -1.25
C GLU A 86 12.16 16.72 -1.87
N LEU A 87 11.92 15.47 -2.28
CA LEU A 87 10.64 15.03 -2.83
C LEU A 87 9.48 15.18 -1.83
N LEU A 88 9.72 14.87 -0.55
CA LEU A 88 8.70 15.04 0.49
C LEU A 88 8.36 16.51 0.72
N SER A 89 9.37 17.38 0.69
CA SER A 89 9.18 18.82 0.82
C SER A 89 8.40 19.39 -0.37
N GLU A 90 8.78 19.01 -1.60
CA GLU A 90 8.11 19.47 -2.82
C GLU A 90 6.64 19.02 -2.87
N ALA A 91 6.38 17.76 -2.50
CA ALA A 91 5.03 17.19 -2.45
C ALA A 91 4.21 17.68 -1.24
N LYS A 92 4.79 18.49 -0.34
CA LYS A 92 4.19 18.90 0.94
C LYS A 92 3.64 17.70 1.73
N ALA A 93 4.38 16.59 1.71
CA ALA A 93 3.98 15.36 2.38
C ALA A 93 3.94 15.57 3.89
N LYS A 94 2.88 15.08 4.55
CA LYS A 94 2.74 15.13 6.01
C LYS A 94 3.31 13.90 6.69
N GLY A 95 3.50 12.82 5.94
CA GLY A 95 4.01 11.55 6.47
C GLY A 95 4.90 10.81 5.48
N LEU A 96 5.75 9.94 6.01
CA LEU A 96 6.59 9.02 5.27
C LEU A 96 6.47 7.62 5.86
N ILE A 97 6.02 6.65 5.06
CA ILE A 97 6.08 5.23 5.40
C ILE A 97 7.38 4.66 4.84
N HIS A 98 8.25 4.09 5.68
CA HIS A 98 9.56 3.59 5.25
C HIS A 98 9.90 2.22 5.81
N ASP A 99 10.80 1.50 5.14
CA ASP A 99 11.37 0.27 5.69
C ASP A 99 12.12 0.58 7.01
N PRO A 100 11.83 -0.13 8.13
CA PRO A 100 12.52 0.08 9.40
C PRO A 100 14.03 -0.22 9.33
N ALA A 101 14.50 -0.99 8.34
CA ALA A 101 15.92 -1.22 8.11
C ALA A 101 16.66 0.03 7.57
N ILE A 102 15.93 1.05 7.11
CA ILE A 102 16.49 2.26 6.54
C ILE A 102 16.33 3.43 7.52
N THR A 103 17.44 4.07 7.88
CA THR A 103 17.42 5.30 8.65
C THR A 103 17.17 6.49 7.72
N VAL A 104 16.00 7.10 7.84
CA VAL A 104 15.63 8.30 7.07
C VAL A 104 15.66 9.52 7.98
N SER A 105 16.35 10.58 7.55
CA SER A 105 16.31 11.89 8.19
C SER A 105 15.34 12.76 7.40
N VAL A 106 14.14 12.98 7.94
CA VAL A 106 13.14 13.91 7.38
C VAL A 106 13.08 15.19 8.20
N GLY A 107 12.56 16.28 7.62
CA GLY A 107 12.39 17.55 8.32
C GLY A 107 11.37 17.47 9.47
N GLU A 108 11.39 18.45 10.39
CA GLU A 108 10.59 18.48 11.63
C GLU A 108 9.07 18.36 11.43
N ASN A 109 8.58 18.61 10.21
CA ASN A 109 7.15 18.65 9.89
C ASN A 109 6.63 17.35 9.22
N VAL A 110 7.44 16.31 9.08
CA VAL A 110 7.04 15.05 8.43
C VAL A 110 7.07 13.91 9.44
N PHE A 111 5.91 13.28 9.66
CA PHE A 111 5.82 12.11 10.52
C PHE A 111 6.40 10.87 9.84
N THR A 112 7.27 10.13 10.52
CA THR A 112 7.80 8.86 10.00
C THR A 112 7.05 7.68 10.59
N PHE A 113 6.70 6.73 9.74
CA PHE A 113 6.05 5.48 10.13
C PHE A 113 6.88 4.30 9.60
N PRO A 114 7.29 3.36 10.47
CA PRO A 114 7.89 2.14 10.00
C PRO A 114 6.83 1.31 9.25
N ALA A 115 7.19 0.77 8.10
CA ALA A 115 6.33 -0.10 7.35
C ALA A 115 6.13 -1.42 8.10
N VAL A 116 4.87 -1.79 8.26
CA VAL A 116 4.47 -3.02 8.96
C VAL A 116 4.11 -4.09 7.92
N GLY A 117 4.49 -5.34 8.19
CA GLY A 117 4.05 -6.46 7.36
C GLY A 117 2.57 -6.77 7.60
N PHE A 118 1.72 -6.55 6.58
CA PHE A 118 0.25 -6.70 6.70
C PHE A 118 -0.21 -8.15 6.84
N LEU A 119 0.60 -9.11 6.40
CA LEU A 119 0.29 -10.53 6.51
C LEU A 119 0.08 -11.05 7.95
N CYS A 120 0.44 -10.25 8.96
CA CYS A 120 0.31 -10.64 10.37
C CYS A 120 -0.67 -9.76 11.17
N LEU A 121 -1.35 -8.80 10.53
CA LEU A 121 -2.28 -7.92 11.25
C LEU A 121 -3.66 -8.59 11.39
N VAL A 122 -4.09 -8.82 12.62
CA VAL A 122 -5.48 -9.15 12.95
C VAL A 122 -6.18 -7.84 13.28
N VAL A 123 -6.93 -7.24 12.33
CA VAL A 123 -7.76 -6.06 12.63
C VAL A 123 -9.22 -6.49 12.76
N GLU A 124 -9.71 -6.56 14.00
CA GLU A 124 -11.10 -6.87 14.33
C GLU A 124 -12.03 -5.64 14.19
N GLN A 125 -12.05 -4.98 13.04
CA GLN A 125 -12.95 -3.86 12.79
C GLN A 125 -13.93 -4.11 11.63
N PRO A 126 -15.17 -3.59 11.72
CA PRO A 126 -16.18 -3.70 10.67
C PRO A 126 -15.66 -3.16 9.33
N PRO A 127 -16.25 -3.56 8.19
CA PRO A 127 -15.85 -3.07 6.87
C PRO A 127 -15.82 -1.53 6.86
N LEU A 128 -14.79 -0.96 6.22
CA LEU A 128 -14.68 0.49 6.08
C LEU A 128 -15.93 1.04 5.41
N ALA A 129 -16.39 2.21 5.85
CA ALA A 129 -17.41 2.95 5.12
C ALA A 129 -16.93 3.21 3.69
N GLU A 130 -17.87 3.27 2.73
CA GLU A 130 -17.54 3.65 1.35
C GLU A 130 -16.74 4.96 1.36
N ILE A 131 -15.49 4.90 0.89
CA ILE A 131 -14.64 6.08 0.75
C ILE A 131 -15.31 6.95 -0.32
N ASN A 132 -15.84 8.10 0.11
CA ASN A 132 -16.39 9.09 -0.80
C ASN A 132 -15.34 9.42 -1.86
N SER A 133 -15.75 9.38 -3.14
CA SER A 133 -14.85 9.63 -4.26
C SER A 133 -14.18 11.00 -4.10
N PRO A 134 -12.87 11.13 -4.38
CA PRO A 134 -12.23 12.44 -4.37
C PRO A 134 -12.94 13.36 -5.38
N THR A 135 -13.17 14.60 -4.97
CA THR A 135 -13.87 15.62 -5.78
C THR A 135 -13.03 16.12 -6.96
N SER A 136 -11.73 15.81 -6.96
CA SER A 136 -10.75 16.23 -7.96
C SER A 136 -10.01 15.02 -8.51
N GLY A 137 -9.78 15.00 -9.82
CA GLY A 137 -9.13 13.92 -10.58
C GLY A 137 -7.62 13.88 -10.47
N GLU A 138 -7.03 14.32 -9.35
CA GLU A 138 -5.61 14.10 -9.09
C GLU A 138 -5.41 12.64 -8.62
N GLU A 139 -4.61 11.93 -9.39
CA GLU A 139 -4.54 10.47 -9.45
C GLU A 139 -4.09 9.83 -8.13
N VAL A 140 -4.91 8.93 -7.58
CA VAL A 140 -4.52 8.07 -6.46
C VAL A 140 -3.75 6.86 -7.00
N PHE A 141 -2.42 6.90 -6.88
CA PHE A 141 -1.56 5.75 -7.18
C PHE A 141 -1.57 4.77 -5.99
N LEU A 142 -2.27 3.64 -6.15
CA LEU A 142 -2.13 2.50 -5.23
C LEU A 142 -0.88 1.71 -5.61
N SER A 143 0.26 2.08 -5.01
CA SER A 143 1.46 1.26 -5.07
C SER A 143 1.26 0.02 -4.18
N CYS A 144 1.12 -1.18 -4.75
CA CYS A 144 0.96 -2.42 -3.98
C CYS A 144 2.18 -2.73 -3.07
N THR A 145 3.27 -1.98 -3.19
CA THR A 145 4.43 -2.06 -2.29
C THR A 145 4.04 -1.83 -0.82
N PHE A 146 2.95 -1.10 -0.55
CA PHE A 146 2.44 -0.92 0.82
C PHE A 146 2.05 -2.21 1.53
N LEU A 147 1.58 -3.23 0.80
CA LEU A 147 1.05 -4.46 1.41
C LEU A 147 2.16 -5.46 1.78
N TYR A 148 3.28 -5.40 1.08
CA TYR A 148 4.35 -6.39 1.17
C TYR A 148 5.75 -5.74 1.23
N PRO A 149 6.04 -4.91 2.24
CA PRO A 149 7.30 -4.17 2.33
C PRO A 149 8.54 -5.09 2.43
N ARG A 150 8.39 -6.29 3.01
CA ARG A 150 9.47 -7.27 3.15
C ARG A 150 9.90 -8.00 1.87
N LEU A 151 9.21 -7.79 0.74
CA LEU A 151 9.54 -8.50 -0.50
C LEU A 151 10.62 -7.81 -1.35
N GLY A 152 11.15 -6.68 -0.87
CA GLY A 152 12.25 -5.97 -1.50
C GLY A 152 11.88 -5.37 -2.85
N ASN A 153 12.83 -4.62 -3.42
CA ASN A 153 12.69 -3.79 -4.61
C ASN A 153 12.56 -4.63 -5.91
N ARG A 154 11.58 -5.54 -6.01
CA ARG A 154 11.38 -6.43 -7.15
C ARG A 154 10.00 -6.24 -7.78
N SER A 155 10.01 -6.02 -9.08
CA SER A 155 8.86 -5.71 -9.93
C SER A 155 7.74 -6.76 -9.83
N TRP A 156 6.51 -6.27 -9.77
CA TRP A 156 5.30 -7.09 -9.79
C TRP A 156 4.84 -7.35 -11.23
N PHE A 157 4.63 -8.61 -11.59
CA PHE A 157 3.98 -8.96 -12.85
C PHE A 157 2.48 -9.18 -12.60
N LEU A 158 1.67 -8.18 -12.95
CA LEU A 158 0.23 -8.40 -13.17
C LEU A 158 0.10 -9.26 -14.42
N GLN A 159 -0.52 -10.44 -14.34
CA GLN A 159 -0.85 -11.19 -15.56
C GLN A 159 -2.07 -10.54 -16.23
N PRO A 160 -1.93 -9.95 -17.43
CA PRO A 160 -3.11 -9.58 -18.20
C PRO A 160 -3.80 -10.85 -18.69
N ARG A 161 -5.06 -11.07 -18.30
CA ARG A 161 -5.94 -11.97 -19.05
C ARG A 161 -6.52 -11.17 -20.21
N VAL A 162 -6.13 -11.56 -21.43
CA VAL A 162 -6.89 -11.28 -22.63
C VAL A 162 -8.07 -12.25 -22.61
N GLY A 163 -9.28 -11.72 -22.47
CA GLY A 163 -10.54 -12.45 -22.50
C GLY A 163 -11.65 -11.49 -22.88
#